data_AF-A0A2P4SDL6-F1
#
_entry.id   AF-A0A2P4SDL6-F1
#
_cell.length_a   1.000
_cell.length_b   1.000
_cell.length_c   1.000
_cell.angle_alpha   90.00
_cell.angle_beta   90.00
_cell.angle_gamma   90.00
#
_symmetry.space_group_name_H-M   'P 1'
#
loop_
_entity.id
_entity.type
_entity.pdbx_description
1 polymer ?
#
loop_
_entity_poly.entity_id
_entity_poly.type
_entity_poly.pdbx_seq_one_letter_code
_entity_poly.pdbx_strand_id
1 'polypeptide(L)'
;MEAGEDRVLYFAYGSNLLRERLLLRNPSAALYSRGRLQDFKLTFGHHQGRTSSIWHGGTATIVQSPGDEVWGIVWKLNASNISSLDEQEGVEDGIYVPIEVNVHTEEGKVLTCRSYQMKDYVCGPPSPQYKK
;
A
#
# COMPACT_ATOMS: atom_id res chain seq x y z
N MET A 1 20.18 -15.17 -22.66
CA MET A 1 19.16 -15.66 -21.72
C MET A 1 18.97 -14.56 -20.70
N GLU A 2 17.98 -13.70 -20.90
CA GLU A 2 17.56 -12.79 -19.83
C GLU A 2 16.88 -13.66 -18.78
N ALA A 3 17.45 -13.73 -17.57
CA ALA A 3 16.68 -14.18 -16.43
C ALA A 3 15.48 -13.25 -16.35
N GLY A 4 14.28 -13.77 -16.60
CA GLY A 4 13.06 -13.00 -16.42
C GLY A 4 13.08 -12.51 -14.99
N GLU A 5 13.28 -11.21 -14.78
CA GLU A 5 13.25 -10.65 -13.44
C GLU A 5 11.89 -10.99 -12.85
N ASP A 6 11.85 -11.72 -11.74
CA ASP A 6 10.59 -11.97 -11.05
C ASP A 6 9.99 -10.61 -10.64
N ARG A 7 8.77 -10.36 -11.10
CA ARG A 7 8.06 -9.10 -10.88
C ARG A 7 6.88 -9.34 -9.95
N VAL A 8 6.69 -8.42 -9.01
CA VAL A 8 5.58 -8.44 -8.06
C VAL A 8 4.68 -7.25 -8.34
N LEU A 9 3.36 -7.47 -8.29
CA LEU A 9 2.37 -6.41 -8.33
C LEU A 9 2.10 -5.94 -6.91
N TYR A 10 2.20 -4.63 -6.70
CA TYR A 10 1.99 -3.97 -5.41
C TYR A 10 0.86 -2.96 -5.53
N PHE A 11 -0.19 -3.11 -4.72
CA PHE A 11 -1.30 -2.18 -4.66
C PHE A 11 -1.09 -1.15 -3.56
N ALA A 12 -0.92 0.11 -3.95
CA ALA A 12 -0.81 1.26 -3.06
C ALA A 12 -2.13 2.05 -3.02
N TYR A 13 -2.57 2.41 -1.81
CA TYR A 13 -3.81 3.17 -1.57
C TYR A 13 -3.61 4.38 -0.63
N GLY A 14 -2.37 4.65 -0.22
CA GLY A 14 -2.00 5.73 0.69
C GLY A 14 -0.86 6.57 0.13
N SER A 15 0.12 6.90 0.96
CA SER A 15 1.20 7.80 0.56
C SER A 15 2.06 7.34 -0.64
N ASN A 16 2.10 6.03 -0.91
CA ASN A 16 2.75 5.44 -2.09
C ASN A 16 1.94 5.60 -3.40
N LEU A 17 0.83 6.34 -3.38
CA LEU A 17 0.18 6.84 -4.59
C LEU A 17 1.04 7.90 -5.31
N LEU A 18 1.85 8.65 -4.55
CA LEU A 18 2.78 9.63 -5.12
C LEU A 18 4.03 8.92 -5.66
N ARG A 19 4.23 8.99 -6.98
CA ARG A 19 5.32 8.29 -7.68
C ARG A 19 6.69 8.69 -7.14
N GLU A 20 6.93 9.99 -6.98
CA GLU A 20 8.20 10.57 -6.54
C GLU A 20 8.63 9.96 -5.21
N ARG A 21 7.68 9.79 -4.29
CA ARG A 21 7.93 9.17 -2.98
C ARG A 21 8.32 7.70 -3.11
N LEU A 22 7.54 6.92 -3.87
CA LEU A 22 7.82 5.48 -4.03
C LEU A 22 9.21 5.26 -4.65
N LEU A 23 9.58 6.08 -5.63
CA LEU A 23 10.87 5.99 -6.33
C LEU A 23 12.08 6.34 -5.46
N LEU A 24 11.91 7.06 -4.33
CA LEU A 24 13.02 7.35 -3.39
C LEU A 24 13.67 6.09 -2.81
N ARG A 25 12.91 4.99 -2.75
CA ARG A 25 13.37 3.70 -2.22
C ARG A 25 13.17 2.55 -3.20
N ASN A 26 12.35 2.73 -4.22
CA ASN A 26 12.07 1.72 -5.25
C ASN A 26 12.25 2.33 -6.66
N PRO A 27 13.48 2.67 -7.08
CA PRO A 27 13.72 3.42 -8.32
C PRO A 27 13.28 2.67 -9.59
N SER A 28 13.14 1.35 -9.53
CA SER A 28 12.69 0.49 -10.63
C SER A 28 11.16 0.36 -10.71
N ALA A 29 10.41 0.99 -9.80
CA ALA A 29 8.96 0.89 -9.76
C ALA A 29 8.32 1.48 -11.03
N ALA A 30 7.52 0.67 -11.71
CA ALA A 30 6.78 1.09 -12.89
C ALA A 30 5.28 1.14 -12.59
N LEU A 31 4.62 2.20 -13.05
CA LEU A 31 3.16 2.27 -13.02
C LEU A 31 2.61 1.14 -13.90
N TYR A 32 1.73 0.29 -13.35
CA TYR A 32 1.10 -0.78 -14.10
C TYR A 32 -0.33 -0.42 -14.50
N SER A 33 -1.19 -0.10 -13.52
CA SER A 33 -2.57 0.29 -13.77
C SER A 33 -3.17 1.03 -12.58
N ARG A 34 -4.30 1.70 -12.79
CA ARG A 34 -5.23 2.02 -11.71
C ARG A 34 -6.01 0.76 -11.33
N GLY A 35 -6.45 0.68 -10.08
CA GLY A 35 -7.13 -0.49 -9.57
C GLY A 35 -8.15 -0.16 -8.49
N ARG A 36 -9.19 -0.99 -8.44
CA ARG A 36 -10.29 -0.93 -7.47
C ARG A 36 -10.29 -2.20 -6.63
N LEU A 37 -10.17 -2.04 -5.32
CA LEU A 37 -10.29 -3.10 -4.33
C LEU A 37 -11.71 -3.08 -3.76
N GLN A 38 -12.47 -4.13 -4.05
CA GLN A 38 -13.87 -4.27 -3.63
C GLN A 38 -13.96 -4.85 -2.21
N ASP A 39 -14.97 -4.44 -1.45
CA ASP A 39 -15.29 -4.90 -0.09
C ASP A 39 -14.23 -4.50 0.96
N PHE A 40 -13.56 -3.38 0.70
CA PHE A 40 -12.65 -2.73 1.63
C PHE A 40 -12.98 -1.25 1.76
N LYS A 41 -12.65 -0.69 2.91
CA LYS A 41 -12.77 0.73 3.22
C LYS A 41 -11.43 1.31 3.65
N LEU A 42 -11.10 2.49 3.11
CA LEU A 42 -9.95 3.28 3.55
C LEU A 42 -10.23 3.90 4.91
N THR A 43 -9.30 3.74 5.84
CA THR A 43 -9.31 4.34 7.17
C THR A 43 -7.94 4.92 7.50
N PHE A 44 -7.85 5.68 8.59
CA PHE A 44 -6.61 6.27 9.06
C PHE A 44 -6.41 5.93 10.53
N GLY A 45 -5.19 5.52 10.87
CA GLY A 45 -4.89 4.93 12.17
C GLY A 45 -3.53 5.29 12.70
N HIS A 46 -3.44 5.30 14.03
CA HIS A 46 -2.22 5.34 14.81
C HIS A 46 -1.89 3.90 15.23
N HIS A 47 -0.81 3.32 14.70
CA HIS A 47 -0.38 1.98 15.08
C HIS A 47 -0.16 1.89 16.60
N GLN A 48 -0.86 0.98 17.28
CA GLN A 48 -0.85 0.86 18.75
C GLN A 48 -1.10 2.20 19.49
N GLY A 49 -1.88 3.11 18.89
CA GLY A 49 -2.13 4.45 19.45
C GLY A 49 -0.95 5.41 19.39
N ARG A 50 0.16 5.03 18.75
CA ARG A 50 1.36 5.86 18.60
C ARG A 50 1.27 6.69 17.33
N THR A 51 1.51 7.99 17.47
CA THR A 51 1.59 8.89 16.32
C THR A 51 2.85 8.60 15.52
N SER A 52 2.69 8.47 14.19
CA SER A 52 3.83 8.33 13.29
C SER A 52 4.78 9.51 13.45
N SER A 53 6.06 9.25 13.70
CA SER A 53 7.10 10.29 13.77
C SER A 53 7.37 10.96 12.43
N ILE A 54 7.05 10.27 11.32
CA ILE A 54 7.22 10.79 9.97
C ILE A 54 6.00 11.63 9.59
N TRP A 55 4.79 11.09 9.83
CA TRP A 55 3.55 11.70 9.35
C TRP A 55 2.89 12.64 10.35
N HIS A 56 3.25 12.56 11.64
CA HIS A 56 2.67 13.38 12.70
C HIS A 56 1.13 13.30 12.75
N GLY A 57 0.56 12.17 12.34
CA GLY A 57 -0.88 11.90 12.25
C GLY A 57 -1.16 10.43 11.95
N GLY A 58 -2.44 10.09 11.77
CA GLY A 58 -2.86 8.75 11.36
C GLY A 58 -2.42 8.44 9.94
N THR A 59 -1.95 7.22 9.68
CA THR A 59 -1.57 6.78 8.32
C THR A 59 -2.65 5.87 7.72
N ALA A 60 -2.72 5.82 6.40
CA ALA A 60 -3.74 5.08 5.68
C ALA A 60 -3.67 3.57 5.98
N THR A 61 -4.83 2.95 6.21
CA THR A 61 -4.97 1.50 6.21
C THR A 61 -6.32 1.09 5.62
N ILE A 62 -6.47 -0.17 5.26
CA ILE A 62 -7.71 -0.71 4.71
C ILE A 62 -8.30 -1.75 5.65
N VAL A 63 -9.63 -1.78 5.74
CA VAL A 63 -10.38 -2.78 6.52
C VAL A 63 -11.47 -3.40 5.66
N GLN A 64 -11.80 -4.66 5.92
CA GLN A 64 -12.91 -5.31 5.23
C GLN A 64 -14.21 -4.56 5.56
N SER A 65 -14.96 -4.23 4.52
CA SER A 65 -16.23 -3.53 4.62
C SER A 65 -17.06 -3.87 3.37
N PRO A 66 -17.93 -4.89 3.43
CA PRO A 66 -18.72 -5.32 2.28
C PRO A 66 -19.51 -4.17 1.67
N GLY A 67 -19.41 -4.02 0.34
CA GLY A 67 -20.07 -2.95 -0.43
C GLY A 67 -19.28 -1.65 -0.54
N ASP A 68 -18.24 -1.43 0.27
CA ASP A 68 -17.30 -0.31 0.08
C ASP A 68 -16.23 -0.65 -0.95
N GLU A 69 -15.52 0.37 -1.42
CA GLU A 69 -14.40 0.21 -2.34
C GLU A 69 -13.23 1.16 -2.02
N VAL A 70 -12.01 0.71 -2.35
CA VAL A 70 -10.79 1.49 -2.27
C VAL A 70 -10.14 1.55 -3.65
N TRP A 71 -9.93 2.77 -4.13
CA TRP A 71 -9.16 3.02 -5.34
C TRP A 71 -7.69 3.24 -5.03
N GLY A 72 -6.83 2.74 -5.91
CA GLY A 72 -5.39 2.89 -5.76
C GLY A 72 -4.63 2.67 -7.06
N ILE A 73 -3.30 2.57 -6.92
CA ILE A 73 -2.37 2.33 -8.01
C ILE A 73 -1.74 0.95 -7.84
N VAL A 74 -1.71 0.19 -8.92
CA VAL A 74 -0.91 -1.03 -9.03
C VAL A 74 0.46 -0.65 -9.61
N TRP A 75 1.48 -0.91 -8.83
CA TRP A 75 2.89 -0.78 -9.21
C TRP A 75 3.46 -2.14 -9.56
N LYS A 76 4.34 -2.17 -10.56
CA LYS A 76 5.17 -3.32 -10.90
C LYS A 76 6.57 -3.13 -10.32
N LEU A 77 6.96 -4.00 -9.40
CA LEU A 77 8.24 -3.97 -8.69
C LEU A 77 9.09 -5.18 -9.06
N ASN A 78 10.41 -5.07 -8.92
CA ASN A 78 11.28 -6.26 -8.93
C ASN A 78 11.12 -7.00 -7.60
N ALA A 79 11.06 -8.34 -7.62
CA ALA A 79 10.93 -9.15 -6.42
C ALA A 79 12.05 -8.90 -5.40
N SER A 80 13.25 -8.52 -5.87
CA SER A 80 14.37 -8.13 -4.99
C SER A 80 14.10 -6.87 -4.15
N ASN A 81 13.11 -6.05 -4.52
CA ASN A 81 12.73 -4.86 -3.75
C ASN A 81 11.69 -5.12 -2.65
N ILE A 82 11.16 -6.35 -2.54
CA ILE A 82 10.09 -6.65 -1.57
C ILE A 82 10.56 -6.53 -0.12
N SER A 83 11.77 -7.00 0.21
CA SER A 83 12.32 -6.85 1.56
C SER A 83 12.48 -5.38 1.96
N SER A 84 12.94 -4.53 1.03
CA SER A 84 13.05 -3.09 1.27
C SER A 84 11.69 -2.42 1.43
N LEU A 85 10.66 -2.91 0.73
CA LEU A 85 9.30 -2.41 0.89
C LEU A 85 8.71 -2.85 2.23
N ASP A 86 8.95 -4.09 2.66
CA ASP A 86 8.53 -4.59 3.97
C ASP A 86 9.18 -3.78 5.12
N GLU A 87 10.46 -3.42 5.00
CA GLU A 87 11.17 -2.56 5.94
C GLU A 87 10.53 -1.16 6.02
N GLN A 88 10.18 -0.55 4.88
CA GLN A 88 9.55 0.77 4.83
C GLN A 88 8.17 0.82 5.48
N GLU A 89 7.41 -0.27 5.33
CA GLU A 89 6.08 -0.41 5.93
C GLU A 89 6.17 -0.92 7.39
N GLY A 90 7.38 -1.10 7.93
CA GLY A 90 7.60 -1.48 9.33
C GLY A 90 7.04 -2.87 9.65
N VAL A 91 7.18 -3.82 8.73
CA VAL A 91 6.66 -5.19 8.90
C VAL A 91 7.33 -5.90 10.08
N GLU A 92 8.64 -5.75 10.24
CA GLU A 92 9.38 -6.32 11.38
C GLU A 92 8.96 -5.68 12.72
N ASP A 93 8.61 -4.39 12.71
CA ASP A 93 8.09 -3.64 13.86
C ASP A 93 6.59 -3.89 14.12
N GLY A 94 5.93 -4.66 13.26
CA GLY A 94 4.50 -4.98 13.36
C GLY A 94 3.55 -3.84 13.00
N ILE A 95 4.05 -2.75 12.39
CA ILE A 95 3.25 -1.56 12.04
C ILE A 95 2.17 -1.95 11.01
N TYR A 96 2.61 -2.58 9.92
CA TYR A 96 1.74 -3.19 8.93
C TYR A 96 2.08 -4.68 8.76
N VAL A 97 1.09 -5.44 8.28
CA VAL A 97 1.29 -6.79 7.79
C VAL A 97 1.17 -6.81 6.27
N PRO A 98 1.98 -7.61 5.56
CA PRO A 98 1.75 -7.86 4.15
C PRO A 98 0.48 -8.71 3.98
N ILE A 99 -0.33 -8.35 2.99
CA ILE A 99 -1.53 -9.07 2.60
C ILE A 99 -1.55 -9.26 1.08
N GLU A 100 -2.31 -10.25 0.64
CA GLU A 100 -2.63 -10.45 -0.77
C GLU A 100 -4.06 -9.99 -1.03
N VAL A 101 -4.25 -9.20 -2.08
CA VAL A 101 -5.55 -8.64 -2.46
C VAL A 101 -5.81 -8.80 -3.95
N ASN A 102 -7.08 -8.99 -4.31
CA ASN A 102 -7.53 -9.04 -5.69
C ASN A 102 -8.06 -7.67 -6.11
N VAL A 103 -7.38 -7.04 -7.06
CA VAL A 103 -7.65 -5.68 -7.52
C VAL A 103 -8.23 -5.72 -8.92
N HIS A 104 -9.37 -5.07 -9.12
CA HIS A 104 -10.02 -4.96 -10.42
C HIS A 104 -9.46 -3.76 -11.18
N THR A 105 -8.97 -3.97 -12.40
CA THR A 105 -8.53 -2.88 -13.28
C THR A 105 -9.70 -2.27 -14.03
N GLU A 106 -9.51 -1.08 -14.61
CA GLU A 106 -10.54 -0.41 -15.42
C GLU A 106 -10.87 -1.22 -16.70
N GLU A 107 -9.94 -2.05 -17.19
CA GLU A 107 -10.14 -2.96 -18.31
C GLU A 107 -10.85 -4.27 -17.92
N GLY A 108 -11.32 -4.40 -16.68
CA GLY A 108 -12.05 -5.56 -16.20
C GLY A 108 -11.19 -6.78 -15.85
N LYS A 109 -9.85 -6.62 -15.77
CA LYS A 109 -8.94 -7.68 -15.31
C LYS A 109 -8.90 -7.73 -13.79
N VAL A 110 -8.67 -8.91 -13.23
CA VAL A 110 -8.37 -9.09 -11.80
C VAL A 110 -6.88 -9.37 -11.65
N LEU A 111 -6.21 -8.56 -10.83
CA LEU A 111 -4.80 -8.68 -10.52
C LEU A 111 -4.64 -9.09 -9.06
N THR A 112 -3.85 -10.13 -8.82
CA THR A 112 -3.42 -10.50 -7.47
C THR A 112 -2.20 -9.66 -7.10
N CYS A 113 -2.35 -8.83 -6.08
CA CYS A 113 -1.38 -7.84 -5.67
C CYS A 113 -0.98 -8.04 -4.21
N ARG A 114 0.30 -7.84 -3.89
CA ARG A 114 0.73 -7.57 -2.51
C ARG A 114 0.20 -6.20 -2.10
N SER A 115 -0.21 -6.05 -0.86
CA SER A 115 -0.50 -4.77 -0.22
C SER A 115 -0.16 -4.87 1.27
N TYR A 116 -0.45 -3.82 2.02
CA TYR A 116 -0.18 -3.76 3.47
C TYR A 116 -1.45 -3.41 4.22
N GLN A 117 -1.57 -3.85 5.46
CA GLN A 117 -2.71 -3.53 6.34
C GLN A 117 -2.25 -3.41 7.79
N MET A 118 -2.79 -2.47 8.55
CA MET A 118 -2.59 -2.39 10.00
C MET A 118 -3.58 -3.33 10.68
N LYS A 119 -3.09 -4.20 11.58
CA LYS A 119 -3.97 -5.05 12.40
C LYS A 119 -4.40 -4.39 13.71
N ASP A 120 -3.49 -3.66 14.34
CA ASP A 120 -3.72 -3.04 15.65
C ASP A 120 -3.46 -1.53 15.54
N TYR A 121 -4.55 -0.77 15.46
CA TYR A 121 -4.50 0.68 15.33
C TYR A 121 -5.68 1.34 16.05
N VAL A 122 -5.44 2.58 16.49
CA VAL A 122 -6.48 3.48 16.99
C VAL A 122 -6.84 4.45 15.89
N CYS A 123 -8.12 4.54 15.53
CA CYS A 123 -8.61 5.46 14.51
C CYS A 123 -8.22 6.90 14.86
N GLY A 124 -7.68 7.62 13.88
CA GLY A 124 -7.30 9.03 14.04
C GLY A 124 -7.08 9.71 12.69
N PRO A 125 -7.27 11.04 12.62
CA PRO A 125 -7.18 11.76 11.36
C PRO A 125 -5.74 11.77 10.82
N PRO A 126 -5.56 11.77 9.49
CA PRO A 126 -4.27 12.01 8.89
C PRO A 126 -3.82 13.46 9.14
N SER A 127 -2.51 13.68 9.13
CA SER A 127 -1.97 15.03 9.15
C SER A 127 -2.24 15.75 7.83
N PRO A 128 -2.26 17.11 7.82
CA PRO A 128 -2.39 17.87 6.58
C PRO A 128 -1.32 17.53 5.54
N GLN A 129 -0.10 17.21 5.97
CA GLN A 129 1.00 16.84 5.08
C GLN A 129 0.82 15.45 4.46
N TYR A 130 0.20 14.51 5.17
CA TYR A 130 -0.13 13.19 4.63
C TYR A 130 -1.20 13.25 3.54
N LYS A 131 -2.16 14.18 3.69
CA LYS A 131 -3.33 14.30 2.80
C LYS A 131 -3.04 15.06 1.49
N LYS A 132 -1.99 15.88 1.45
CA LYS A 132 -1.61 16.68 0.28
C LYS A 132 -1.04 15.81 -0.83
#